data_AF-A0A2S9YDV2-F1
#
_entry.id   AF-A0A2S9YDV2-F1
#
_cell.length_a   1.000
_cell.length_b   1.000
_cell.length_c   1.000
_cell.angle_alpha   90.00
_cell.angle_beta   90.00
_cell.angle_gamma   90.00
#
_symmetry.space_group_name_H-M   'P 1'
#
loop_
_entity.id
_entity.type
_entity.pdbx_description
1 polymer ?
#
loop_
_entity_poly.entity_id
_entity_poly.type
_entity_poly.pdbx_seq_one_letter_code
_entity_poly.pdbx_strand_id
1 'polypeptide(L)'
;MGLLDTILSALGLRKQVQDNLHTPPVASATATAAAAAVAADDDDDDDDDDGEGRDFALEAVDDRASFDFDNDVDRYFAAQFRIEQNWDDEDDRGALFGEYGIRSPQHWYQVKATFERWSQSPAARAKYPTDGDLMQAQMDATQKVAMQSMNIGNQHAALAEDLAPVEGVTLEQWAKAQAGVASGGDVNQLIAGLGVDKAAWDRISAEWNARMSRDTSFTITMEYSKHFGSAGVGQFAGASASAAAGEAASEADAPITLERYVEIEVAQSAGSSQGKDAAGILKSFGMSPMEWGQVGGWWSLYMSKNAMRNNGELHARYTKLHEQFEAKYATASADDDISF
;
A
#
# COMPACT_ATOMS: atom_id res chain seq x y z
N MET A 1 -9.64 9.47 8.92
CA MET A 1 -10.55 9.39 7.76
C MET A 1 -9.77 8.74 6.64
N GLY A 2 -10.23 7.58 6.16
CA GLY A 2 -9.50 6.80 5.16
C GLY A 2 -9.59 7.43 3.76
N LEU A 3 -8.67 7.07 2.87
CA LEU A 3 -8.65 7.50 1.46
C LEU A 3 -10.00 7.29 0.76
N LEU A 4 -10.72 6.22 1.11
CA LEU A 4 -12.09 5.92 0.66
C LEU A 4 -13.13 6.96 1.10
N ASP A 5 -13.03 7.50 2.33
CA ASP A 5 -13.94 8.57 2.81
C ASP A 5 -13.70 9.88 2.04
N THR A 6 -12.46 10.16 1.66
CA THR A 6 -12.08 11.33 0.86
C THR A 6 -12.60 11.20 -0.57
N ILE A 7 -12.46 10.02 -1.20
CA ILE A 7 -12.96 9.74 -2.55
C ILE A 7 -14.49 9.78 -2.60
N LEU A 8 -15.17 9.18 -1.62
CA LEU A 8 -16.64 9.18 -1.56
C LEU A 8 -17.22 10.57 -1.26
N SER A 9 -16.50 11.39 -0.48
CA SER A 9 -16.88 12.79 -0.22
C SER A 9 -16.67 13.67 -1.46
N ALA A 10 -15.60 13.44 -2.23
CA ALA A 10 -15.33 14.17 -3.47
C ALA A 10 -16.35 13.86 -4.59
N LEU A 11 -16.98 12.67 -4.56
CA LEU A 11 -17.99 12.24 -5.53
C LEU A 11 -19.43 12.56 -5.14
N GLY A 12 -19.67 13.23 -4.01
CA GLY A 12 -21.02 13.66 -3.59
C GLY A 12 -21.98 12.52 -3.24
N LEU A 13 -21.47 11.31 -2.96
CA LEU A 13 -22.28 10.10 -2.75
C LEU A 13 -22.68 9.84 -1.30
N ARG A 14 -22.41 10.76 -0.36
CA ARG A 14 -22.79 10.57 1.05
C ARG A 14 -24.27 10.92 1.28
N LYS A 15 -25.07 9.88 1.53
CA LYS A 15 -26.41 9.99 2.11
C LYS A 15 -26.26 10.47 3.57
N GLN A 16 -26.90 11.59 3.92
CA GLN A 16 -26.96 12.09 5.30
C GLN A 16 -27.48 10.99 6.23
N VAL A 17 -26.64 10.53 7.16
CA VAL A 17 -27.08 9.82 8.34
C VAL A 17 -26.97 10.81 9.50
N GLN A 18 -28.14 11.17 10.04
CA GLN A 18 -28.29 12.03 11.20
C GLN A 18 -27.58 11.45 12.43
N ASP A 19 -26.79 12.33 13.05
CA ASP A 19 -26.32 12.24 14.43
C ASP A 19 -27.45 11.81 15.37
N ASN A 20 -27.15 10.87 16.27
CA ASN A 20 -27.66 10.97 17.63
C ASN A 20 -26.91 10.07 18.62
N LEU A 21 -26.60 10.70 19.76
CA LEU A 21 -26.31 10.17 21.10
C LEU A 21 -24.82 10.03 21.47
N HIS A 22 -24.29 10.94 22.30
CA HIS A 22 -24.48 11.13 23.76
C HIS A 22 -23.31 10.51 24.54
N THR A 23 -22.26 11.30 24.74
CA THR A 23 -21.31 11.10 25.83
C THR A 23 -21.91 11.63 27.13
N PRO A 24 -21.60 10.97 28.25
CA PRO A 24 -21.29 11.70 29.47
C PRO A 24 -19.89 11.35 30.03
N PRO A 25 -19.33 12.21 30.89
CA PRO A 25 -17.96 12.15 31.39
C PRO A 25 -17.89 11.22 32.64
N VAL A 26 -16.74 10.93 33.26
CA VAL A 26 -16.20 11.76 34.36
C VAL A 26 -14.95 11.07 34.98
N ALA A 27 -13.96 11.91 35.28
CA ALA A 27 -12.95 11.94 36.36
C ALA A 27 -11.85 10.89 36.55
N SER A 28 -10.64 11.45 36.63
CA SER A 28 -9.47 11.02 37.39
C SER A 28 -9.74 10.83 38.89
N ALA A 29 -9.09 9.82 39.48
CA ALA A 29 -8.72 9.80 40.89
C ALA A 29 -7.32 9.18 41.06
N THR A 30 -6.53 9.82 41.89
CA THR A 30 -5.12 9.58 42.21
C THR A 30 -4.90 8.47 43.25
N ALA A 31 -3.80 7.73 43.05
CA ALA A 31 -2.81 7.21 44.01
C ALA A 31 -3.26 6.47 45.29
N THR A 32 -2.75 5.24 45.50
CA THR A 32 -1.90 4.93 46.68
C THR A 32 -1.07 3.66 46.44
N ALA A 33 0.19 3.70 46.88
CA ALA A 33 1.12 2.58 46.95
C ALA A 33 0.80 1.67 48.14
N ALA A 34 0.95 0.35 47.97
CA ALA A 34 1.20 -0.58 49.07
C ALA A 34 1.98 -1.79 48.54
N ALA A 35 3.19 -1.94 49.06
CA ALA A 35 4.05 -3.09 48.89
C ALA A 35 3.47 -4.29 49.66
N ALA A 36 3.44 -5.47 49.04
CA ALA A 36 3.25 -6.74 49.73
C ALA A 36 4.01 -7.86 49.01
N ALA A 37 5.02 -8.37 49.73
CA ALA A 37 5.57 -9.71 49.74
C ALA A 37 5.44 -10.57 48.46
N VAL A 38 6.57 -10.72 47.75
CA VAL A 38 6.83 -11.81 46.82
C VAL A 38 7.03 -13.08 47.67
N ALA A 39 5.99 -13.91 47.74
CA ALA A 39 6.16 -15.33 48.06
C ALA A 39 6.77 -15.99 46.82
N ALA A 40 7.83 -16.76 47.02
CA ALA A 40 8.36 -17.65 46.00
C ALA A 40 7.29 -18.73 45.73
N ASP A 41 6.57 -18.59 44.63
CA ASP A 41 5.99 -19.73 43.93
C ASP A 41 7.18 -20.41 43.23
N ASP A 42 7.49 -21.63 43.69
CA ASP A 42 8.17 -22.63 42.88
C ASP A 42 7.19 -23.01 41.78
N ASP A 43 7.07 -22.17 40.75
CA ASP A 43 6.60 -22.61 39.44
C ASP A 43 7.70 -23.51 38.89
N ASP A 44 7.56 -24.82 39.16
CA ASP A 44 8.11 -25.88 38.33
C ASP A 44 7.53 -25.68 36.91
N ASP A 45 8.10 -24.71 36.20
CA ASP A 45 8.11 -24.65 34.74
C ASP A 45 8.87 -25.92 34.30
N ASP A 46 8.12 -27.03 34.22
CA ASP A 46 8.39 -28.08 33.25
C ASP A 46 8.28 -27.42 31.86
N ASP A 47 9.30 -26.62 31.53
CA ASP A 47 9.67 -26.29 30.17
C ASP A 47 9.87 -27.65 29.51
N ASP A 48 8.82 -28.12 28.83
CA ASP A 48 8.89 -29.04 27.70
C ASP A 48 9.72 -28.35 26.58
N ASP A 49 10.97 -28.00 26.91
CA ASP A 49 12.05 -27.72 25.98
C ASP A 49 12.29 -29.06 25.28
N ASP A 50 11.64 -29.20 24.13
CA ASP A 50 11.80 -30.30 23.18
C ASP A 50 13.26 -30.46 22.71
N GLY A 51 14.17 -29.60 23.18
CA GLY A 51 15.55 -29.98 23.45
C GLY A 51 16.40 -30.13 22.18
N GLU A 52 15.87 -29.73 21.03
CA GLU A 52 16.65 -29.57 19.82
C GLU A 52 17.43 -28.25 19.87
N GLY A 53 18.40 -28.20 20.78
CA GLY A 53 19.37 -27.10 20.87
C GLY A 53 20.06 -26.90 19.52
N ARG A 54 20.29 -25.62 19.15
CA ARG A 54 20.86 -25.24 17.85
C ARG A 54 22.21 -25.89 17.59
N ASP A 55 22.33 -26.60 16.47
CA ASP A 55 23.60 -27.14 15.97
C ASP A 55 24.37 -26.09 15.14
N PHE A 56 25.19 -25.29 15.84
CA PHE A 56 26.04 -24.28 15.21
C PHE A 56 27.09 -24.85 14.26
N ALA A 57 27.49 -26.12 14.42
CA ALA A 57 28.45 -26.76 13.51
C ALA A 57 27.80 -27.05 12.16
N LEU A 58 26.52 -27.46 12.16
CA LEU A 58 25.75 -27.60 10.93
C LEU A 58 25.50 -26.24 10.27
N GLU A 59 25.15 -25.21 11.04
CA GLU A 59 24.89 -23.85 10.51
C GLU A 59 26.11 -23.22 9.82
N ALA A 60 27.32 -23.65 10.17
CA ALA A 60 28.56 -23.20 9.55
C ALA A 60 28.77 -23.78 8.13
N VAL A 61 28.01 -24.81 7.73
CA VAL A 61 28.06 -25.41 6.39
C VAL A 61 26.97 -24.80 5.53
N ASP A 62 27.33 -24.31 4.35
CA ASP A 62 26.37 -23.73 3.40
C ASP A 62 25.43 -24.81 2.83
N ASP A 63 24.12 -24.63 3.03
CA ASP A 63 23.05 -25.35 2.34
C ASP A 63 21.93 -24.36 2.01
N ARG A 64 21.51 -24.32 0.75
CA ARG A 64 20.48 -23.40 0.25
C ARG A 64 19.11 -24.08 0.13
N ALA A 65 18.97 -25.35 0.49
CA ALA A 65 17.79 -26.16 0.20
C ALA A 65 17.37 -26.02 -1.27
N SER A 66 16.14 -25.59 -1.56
CA SER A 66 15.66 -25.32 -2.92
C SER A 66 15.84 -23.86 -3.39
N PHE A 67 16.47 -23.00 -2.60
CA PHE A 67 16.55 -21.57 -2.88
C PHE A 67 17.72 -21.20 -3.82
N ASP A 68 17.43 -20.28 -4.74
CA ASP A 68 18.43 -19.59 -5.56
C ASP A 68 18.53 -18.14 -5.09
N PHE A 69 19.43 -17.87 -4.14
CA PHE A 69 19.58 -16.52 -3.60
C PHE A 69 20.03 -15.50 -4.64
N ASP A 70 20.78 -15.94 -5.67
CA ASP A 70 21.37 -15.05 -6.66
C ASP A 70 20.27 -14.53 -7.63
N ASN A 71 19.32 -15.39 -8.02
CA ASN A 71 18.30 -15.05 -9.01
C ASN A 71 16.89 -14.86 -8.42
N ASP A 72 16.53 -15.53 -7.33
CA ASP A 72 15.17 -15.61 -6.79
C ASP A 72 15.13 -15.48 -5.25
N VAL A 73 15.65 -14.35 -4.75
CA VAL A 73 15.63 -14.05 -3.31
C VAL A 73 14.21 -13.87 -2.76
N ASP A 74 13.28 -13.42 -3.60
CA ASP A 74 11.87 -13.21 -3.24
C ASP A 74 11.24 -14.51 -2.76
N ARG A 75 11.58 -15.65 -3.39
CA ARG A 75 11.12 -16.98 -2.96
C ARG A 75 11.62 -17.31 -1.55
N TYR A 76 12.87 -16.97 -1.21
CA TYR A 76 13.40 -17.16 0.14
C TYR A 76 12.65 -16.29 1.16
N PHE A 77 12.45 -15.00 0.89
CA PHE A 77 11.73 -14.11 1.80
C PHE A 77 10.27 -14.52 1.99
N ALA A 78 9.60 -14.93 0.91
CA ALA A 78 8.24 -15.47 0.98
C ALA A 78 8.18 -16.75 1.84
N ALA A 79 9.15 -17.66 1.66
CA ALA A 79 9.25 -18.88 2.46
C ALA A 79 9.50 -18.56 3.93
N GLN A 80 10.47 -17.70 4.22
CA GLN A 80 10.79 -17.28 5.59
C GLN A 80 9.56 -16.74 6.30
N PHE A 81 8.83 -15.83 5.66
CA PHE A 81 7.62 -15.24 6.24
C PHE A 81 6.53 -16.27 6.50
N ARG A 82 6.25 -17.17 5.54
CA ARG A 82 5.24 -18.23 5.72
C ARG A 82 5.62 -19.21 6.83
N ILE A 83 6.89 -19.63 6.87
CA ILE A 83 7.40 -20.55 7.89
C ILE A 83 7.33 -19.90 9.28
N GLU A 84 7.74 -18.64 9.41
CA GLU A 84 7.71 -17.92 10.69
C GLU A 84 6.28 -17.65 11.17
N GLN A 85 5.32 -17.42 10.25
CA GLN A 85 3.91 -17.28 10.61
C GLN A 85 3.25 -18.58 11.08
N ASN A 86 3.72 -19.73 10.60
CA ASN A 86 3.16 -21.05 10.93
C ASN A 86 4.16 -21.84 11.78
N TRP A 87 5.00 -21.16 12.57
CA TRP A 87 6.06 -21.83 13.31
C TRP A 87 5.52 -22.81 14.36
N ASP A 88 4.44 -22.43 15.04
CA ASP A 88 3.81 -23.21 16.11
C ASP A 88 2.83 -24.28 15.58
N ASP A 89 2.50 -24.23 14.28
CA ASP A 89 1.68 -25.26 13.61
C ASP A 89 2.62 -26.26 12.92
N GLU A 90 2.85 -27.41 13.56
CA GLU A 90 3.80 -28.40 13.06
C GLU A 90 3.42 -28.99 11.70
N ASP A 91 2.13 -29.15 11.44
CA ASP A 91 1.61 -29.72 10.19
C ASP A 91 1.82 -28.73 9.04
N ASP A 92 1.44 -27.46 9.24
CA ASP A 92 1.64 -26.41 8.24
C ASP A 92 3.13 -26.10 8.03
N ARG A 93 3.92 -26.04 9.11
CA ARG A 93 5.39 -25.92 9.05
C ARG A 93 6.01 -27.08 8.27
N GLY A 94 5.58 -28.31 8.55
CA GLY A 94 6.05 -29.52 7.86
C GLY A 94 5.72 -29.50 6.37
N ALA A 95 4.51 -29.06 6.00
CA ALA A 95 4.11 -28.88 4.60
C ALA A 95 4.97 -27.82 3.89
N LEU A 96 5.22 -26.68 4.53
CA LEU A 96 6.11 -25.63 4.02
C LEU A 96 7.55 -26.13 3.88
N PHE A 97 8.05 -26.91 4.84
CA PHE A 97 9.38 -27.50 4.75
C PHE A 97 9.49 -28.43 3.54
N GLY A 98 8.50 -29.27 3.30
CA GLY A 98 8.41 -30.09 2.09
C GLY A 98 8.40 -29.27 0.80
N GLU A 99 7.62 -28.19 0.76
CA GLU A 99 7.52 -27.26 -0.38
C GLU A 99 8.88 -26.63 -0.74
N TYR A 100 9.68 -26.27 0.28
CA TYR A 100 10.95 -25.57 0.11
C TYR A 100 12.20 -26.47 0.21
N GLY A 101 12.03 -27.79 0.32
CA GLY A 101 13.15 -28.74 0.43
C GLY A 101 13.92 -28.64 1.75
N ILE A 102 13.28 -28.11 2.79
CA ILE A 102 13.81 -28.07 4.16
C ILE A 102 13.53 -29.42 4.82
N ARG A 103 14.49 -29.93 5.60
CA ARG A 103 14.50 -31.33 6.07
C ARG A 103 14.09 -31.45 7.54
N SER A 104 14.30 -30.39 8.32
CA SER A 104 14.05 -30.30 9.75
C SER A 104 14.18 -28.84 10.20
N PRO A 105 13.75 -28.49 11.42
CA PRO A 105 14.00 -27.17 12.02
C PRO A 105 15.50 -26.81 12.04
N GLN A 106 16.36 -27.78 12.34
CA GLN A 106 17.80 -27.57 12.30
C GLN A 106 18.33 -27.27 10.88
N HIS A 107 17.78 -27.92 9.84
CA HIS A 107 18.11 -27.56 8.45
C HIS A 107 17.60 -26.15 8.10
N TRP A 108 16.45 -25.72 8.64
CA TRP A 108 15.97 -24.34 8.45
C TRP A 108 16.94 -23.30 9.02
N TYR A 109 17.47 -23.51 10.24
CA TYR A 109 18.48 -22.63 10.80
C TYR A 109 19.77 -22.60 9.97
N GLN A 110 20.19 -23.75 9.43
CA GLN A 110 21.31 -23.82 8.49
C GLN A 110 21.07 -22.98 7.22
N VAL A 111 19.87 -23.06 6.64
CA VAL A 111 19.50 -22.25 5.47
C VAL A 111 19.51 -20.76 5.79
N LYS A 112 18.98 -20.35 6.95
CA LYS A 112 19.03 -18.95 7.42
C LYS A 112 20.47 -18.44 7.59
N ALA A 113 21.34 -19.25 8.21
CA ALA A 113 22.76 -18.91 8.36
C ALA A 113 23.48 -18.82 7.00
N THR A 114 23.13 -19.69 6.06
CA THR A 114 23.66 -19.66 4.68
C THR A 114 23.22 -18.38 3.96
N PHE A 115 21.95 -17.98 4.12
CA PHE A 115 21.44 -16.72 3.57
C PHE A 115 22.14 -15.51 4.18
N GLU A 116 22.36 -15.49 5.50
CA GLU A 116 23.06 -14.39 6.18
C GLU A 116 24.49 -14.21 5.67
N ARG A 117 25.22 -15.30 5.43
CA ARG A 117 26.54 -15.23 4.79
C ARG A 117 26.45 -14.75 3.34
N TRP A 118 25.47 -15.27 2.58
CA TRP A 118 25.27 -14.84 1.20
C TRP A 118 24.92 -13.35 1.10
N SER A 119 24.09 -12.80 2.00
CA SER A 119 23.68 -11.39 1.97
C SER A 119 24.85 -10.42 2.17
N GLN A 120 25.94 -10.88 2.77
CA GLN A 120 27.19 -10.16 2.95
C GLN A 120 28.18 -10.38 1.78
N SER A 121 27.89 -11.30 0.86
CA SER A 121 28.78 -11.64 -0.25
C SER A 121 28.85 -10.55 -1.32
N PRO A 122 29.91 -10.52 -2.15
CA PRO A 122 30.00 -9.59 -3.28
C PRO A 122 28.84 -9.71 -4.27
N ALA A 123 28.29 -10.92 -4.47
CA ALA A 123 27.17 -11.16 -5.36
C ALA A 123 25.88 -10.49 -4.84
N ALA A 124 25.58 -10.67 -3.55
CA ALA A 124 24.46 -9.99 -2.92
C ALA A 124 24.67 -8.47 -2.93
N ARG A 125 25.87 -7.98 -2.57
CA ARG A 125 26.17 -6.53 -2.57
C ARG A 125 26.15 -5.88 -3.95
N ALA A 126 26.35 -6.64 -5.02
CA ALA A 126 26.18 -6.12 -6.38
C ALA A 126 24.69 -5.88 -6.74
N LYS A 127 23.77 -6.67 -6.16
CA LYS A 127 22.33 -6.59 -6.42
C LYS A 127 21.58 -5.74 -5.38
N TYR A 128 22.03 -5.80 -4.13
CA TYR A 128 21.52 -5.09 -2.95
C TYR A 128 22.68 -4.33 -2.28
N PRO A 129 23.05 -3.16 -2.83
CA PRO A 129 24.22 -2.42 -2.34
C PRO A 129 24.15 -2.04 -0.87
N THR A 130 22.96 -1.72 -0.37
CA THR A 130 22.72 -1.33 1.02
C THR A 130 21.83 -2.34 1.74
N ASP A 131 21.89 -2.35 3.07
CA ASP A 131 21.01 -3.20 3.88
C ASP A 131 19.54 -2.80 3.67
N GLY A 132 19.29 -1.51 3.44
CA GLY A 132 17.99 -0.99 3.07
C GLY A 132 17.41 -1.56 1.77
N ASP A 133 18.25 -1.87 0.78
CA ASP A 133 17.80 -2.51 -0.47
C ASP A 133 17.33 -3.95 -0.24
N LEU A 134 18.04 -4.67 0.63
CA LEU A 134 17.66 -6.04 1.01
C LEU A 134 16.39 -6.05 1.87
N MET A 135 16.26 -5.11 2.81
CA MET A 135 15.03 -4.94 3.59
C MET A 135 13.84 -4.57 2.71
N GLN A 136 14.02 -3.69 1.72
CA GLN A 136 12.96 -3.37 0.76
C GLN A 136 12.54 -4.62 -0.02
N ALA A 137 13.48 -5.42 -0.50
CA ALA A 137 13.17 -6.66 -1.22
C ALA A 137 12.38 -7.65 -0.34
N GLN A 138 12.75 -7.77 0.94
CA GLN A 138 11.99 -8.57 1.91
C GLN A 138 10.58 -8.02 2.11
N MET A 139 10.42 -6.70 2.28
CA MET A 139 9.09 -6.07 2.41
C MET A 139 8.23 -6.30 1.16
N ASP A 140 8.78 -6.11 -0.04
CA ASP A 140 8.07 -6.32 -1.30
C ASP A 140 7.59 -7.77 -1.44
N ALA A 141 8.47 -8.74 -1.13
CA ALA A 141 8.15 -10.17 -1.18
C ALA A 141 7.08 -10.56 -0.15
N THR A 142 7.19 -10.08 1.09
CA THR A 142 6.22 -10.38 2.14
C THR A 142 4.87 -9.71 1.90
N GLN A 143 4.85 -8.46 1.41
CA GLN A 143 3.63 -7.78 1.02
C GLN A 143 2.94 -8.53 -0.13
N LYS A 144 3.70 -9.07 -1.09
CA LYS A 144 3.16 -9.90 -2.16
C LYS A 144 2.49 -11.17 -1.61
N VAL A 145 3.12 -11.86 -0.65
CA VAL A 145 2.53 -13.02 0.02
C VAL A 145 1.27 -12.63 0.79
N ALA A 146 1.29 -11.51 1.53
CA ALA A 146 0.13 -11.02 2.27
C ALA A 146 -1.03 -10.63 1.34
N MET A 147 -0.75 -10.00 0.20
CA MET A 147 -1.78 -9.71 -0.81
C MET A 147 -2.30 -11.00 -1.45
N GLN A 148 -1.43 -11.98 -1.71
CA GLN A 148 -1.86 -13.28 -2.21
C GLN A 148 -2.74 -14.01 -1.20
N SER A 149 -2.42 -14.01 0.10
CA SER A 149 -3.25 -14.65 1.11
C SER A 149 -4.59 -13.94 1.28
N MET A 150 -4.63 -12.60 1.15
CA MET A 150 -5.87 -11.82 1.09
C MET A 150 -6.70 -12.12 -0.17
N ASN A 151 -6.05 -12.36 -1.32
CA ASN A 151 -6.74 -12.72 -2.58
C ASN A 151 -7.11 -14.21 -2.70
N ILE A 152 -6.45 -15.10 -1.94
CA ILE A 152 -6.72 -16.55 -1.93
C ILE A 152 -7.93 -16.88 -1.05
N GLY A 153 -8.28 -16.00 -0.10
CA GLY A 153 -9.60 -16.00 0.52
C GLY A 153 -10.63 -15.36 -0.42
N ASN A 154 -11.31 -16.18 -1.23
CA ASN A 154 -12.54 -15.87 -1.99
C ASN A 154 -12.38 -15.18 -3.37
N GLN A 155 -12.67 -15.96 -4.44
CA GLN A 155 -13.51 -15.59 -5.61
C GLN A 155 -12.96 -15.46 -7.05
N HIS A 156 -11.84 -16.04 -7.47
CA HIS A 156 -11.56 -16.05 -8.94
C HIS A 156 -12.63 -16.78 -9.79
N ALA A 157 -13.36 -17.76 -9.23
CA ALA A 157 -14.42 -18.47 -9.93
C ALA A 157 -15.82 -17.83 -9.80
N ALA A 158 -16.09 -17.06 -8.73
CA ALA A 158 -17.37 -16.37 -8.55
C ALA A 158 -17.42 -15.00 -9.26
N LEU A 159 -16.26 -14.39 -9.52
CA LEU A 159 -16.16 -13.05 -10.13
C LEU A 159 -16.25 -13.04 -11.66
N ALA A 160 -16.20 -14.19 -12.33
CA ALA A 160 -16.33 -14.24 -13.79
C ALA A 160 -17.70 -13.69 -14.27
N GLU A 161 -18.75 -13.93 -13.49
CA GLU A 161 -20.08 -13.39 -13.75
C GLU A 161 -20.17 -11.90 -13.37
N ASP A 162 -19.59 -11.50 -12.23
CA ASP A 162 -19.61 -10.11 -11.77
C ASP A 162 -18.74 -9.17 -12.61
N LEU A 163 -17.75 -9.69 -13.34
CA LEU A 163 -16.96 -8.95 -14.33
C LEU A 163 -17.53 -9.03 -15.75
N ALA A 164 -18.64 -9.75 -15.96
CA ALA A 164 -19.27 -9.83 -17.27
C ALA A 164 -19.75 -8.43 -17.74
N PRO A 165 -19.62 -8.10 -19.03
CA PRO A 165 -20.05 -6.81 -19.56
C PRO A 165 -21.52 -6.51 -19.27
N VAL A 166 -21.82 -5.28 -18.86
CA VAL A 166 -23.21 -4.82 -18.64
C VAL A 166 -23.69 -4.15 -19.92
N GLU A 167 -24.75 -4.69 -20.53
CA GLU A 167 -25.26 -4.22 -21.83
C GLU A 167 -24.15 -4.09 -22.91
N GLY A 168 -23.14 -4.97 -22.85
CA GLY A 168 -22.01 -4.98 -23.80
C GLY A 168 -20.84 -4.05 -23.44
N VAL A 169 -20.94 -3.29 -22.34
CA VAL A 169 -19.86 -2.41 -21.86
C VAL A 169 -19.07 -3.09 -20.74
N THR A 170 -17.76 -3.25 -20.94
CA THR A 170 -16.84 -3.83 -19.95
C THR A 170 -16.59 -2.88 -18.78
N LEU A 171 -16.09 -3.41 -17.66
CA LEU A 171 -15.65 -2.59 -16.52
C LEU A 171 -14.59 -1.57 -16.95
N GLU A 172 -13.64 -1.99 -17.80
CA GLU A 172 -12.61 -1.11 -18.36
C GLU A 172 -13.20 0.06 -19.14
N GLN A 173 -14.11 -0.23 -20.08
CA GLN A 173 -14.74 0.79 -20.92
C GLN A 173 -15.55 1.77 -20.09
N TRP A 174 -16.32 1.26 -19.12
CA TRP A 174 -17.08 2.08 -18.19
C TRP A 174 -16.17 2.94 -17.31
N ALA A 175 -15.11 2.38 -16.73
CA ALA A 175 -14.16 3.11 -15.89
C ALA A 175 -13.43 4.22 -16.67
N LYS A 176 -13.03 3.96 -17.91
CA LYS A 176 -12.42 4.99 -18.79
C LYS A 176 -13.39 6.11 -19.15
N ALA A 177 -14.64 5.78 -19.45
CA ALA A 177 -15.67 6.78 -19.71
C ALA A 177 -15.98 7.60 -18.44
N GLN A 178 -16.06 6.96 -17.27
CA GLN A 178 -16.23 7.66 -15.97
C GLN A 178 -15.07 8.61 -15.69
N ALA A 179 -13.83 8.21 -15.99
CA ALA A 179 -12.68 9.10 -15.88
C ALA A 179 -12.83 10.34 -16.77
N GLY A 180 -13.23 10.16 -18.04
CA GLY A 180 -13.52 11.27 -18.95
C GLY A 180 -14.61 12.22 -18.45
N VAL A 181 -15.68 11.68 -17.84
CA VAL A 181 -16.74 12.48 -17.21
C VAL A 181 -16.21 13.26 -16.01
N ALA A 182 -15.41 12.61 -15.15
CA ALA A 182 -14.79 13.24 -13.98
C ALA A 182 -13.82 14.37 -14.38
N SER A 183 -13.19 14.28 -15.55
CA SER A 183 -12.35 15.34 -16.12
C SER A 183 -13.15 16.47 -16.79
N GLY A 184 -14.48 16.46 -16.72
CA GLY A 184 -15.35 17.48 -17.30
C GLY A 184 -15.72 17.26 -18.78
N GLY A 185 -15.47 16.06 -19.31
CA GLY A 185 -15.90 15.69 -20.66
C GLY A 185 -17.43 15.59 -20.78
N ASP A 186 -17.95 15.82 -21.99
CA ASP A 186 -19.38 15.65 -22.26
C ASP A 186 -19.75 14.16 -22.29
N VAL A 187 -20.60 13.76 -21.34
CA VAL A 187 -21.15 12.39 -21.22
C VAL A 187 -21.68 11.90 -22.57
N ASN A 188 -22.40 12.73 -23.33
CA ASN A 188 -23.03 12.28 -24.57
C ASN A 188 -21.99 11.89 -25.64
N GLN A 189 -20.86 12.61 -25.70
CA GLN A 189 -19.77 12.27 -26.62
C GLN A 189 -19.03 11.01 -26.17
N LEU A 190 -18.80 10.86 -24.87
CA LEU A 190 -18.09 9.71 -24.30
C LEU A 190 -18.87 8.40 -24.51
N ILE A 191 -20.19 8.42 -24.29
CA ILE A 191 -21.03 7.22 -24.44
C ILE A 191 -21.33 6.88 -25.90
N ALA A 192 -21.30 7.86 -26.80
CA ALA A 192 -21.43 7.62 -28.24
C ALA A 192 -20.31 6.71 -28.76
N GLY A 193 -19.07 6.87 -28.24
CA GLY A 193 -17.94 5.99 -28.54
C GLY A 193 -18.11 4.54 -28.07
N LEU A 194 -19.01 4.32 -27.10
CA LEU A 194 -19.37 2.99 -26.59
C LEU A 194 -20.60 2.41 -27.29
N GLY A 195 -21.25 3.16 -28.18
CA GLY A 195 -22.47 2.73 -28.88
C GLY A 195 -23.71 2.64 -27.98
N VAL A 196 -23.72 3.36 -26.85
CA VAL A 196 -24.85 3.35 -25.89
C VAL A 196 -25.48 4.74 -25.77
N ASP A 197 -26.80 4.77 -25.51
CA ASP A 197 -27.51 6.02 -25.23
C ASP A 197 -27.45 6.39 -23.73
N LYS A 198 -27.95 7.58 -23.39
CA LYS A 198 -27.92 8.09 -22.01
C LYS A 198 -28.69 7.19 -21.03
N ALA A 199 -29.79 6.58 -21.46
CA ALA A 199 -30.58 5.71 -20.60
C ALA A 199 -29.87 4.38 -20.34
N ALA A 200 -29.21 3.81 -21.35
CA ALA A 200 -28.35 2.65 -21.22
C ALA A 200 -27.14 2.97 -20.32
N TRP A 201 -26.48 4.12 -20.52
CA TRP A 201 -25.38 4.56 -19.66
C TRP A 201 -25.77 4.65 -18.18
N ASP A 202 -26.95 5.18 -17.88
CA ASP A 202 -27.43 5.30 -16.49
C ASP A 202 -27.69 3.92 -15.86
N ARG A 203 -28.24 2.96 -16.62
CA ARG A 203 -28.42 1.58 -16.15
C ARG A 203 -27.10 0.84 -15.96
N ILE A 204 -26.18 0.96 -16.93
CA ILE A 204 -24.83 0.40 -16.86
C ILE A 204 -24.11 0.93 -15.62
N SER A 205 -24.17 2.24 -15.40
CA SER A 205 -23.55 2.88 -14.25
C SER A 205 -24.18 2.44 -12.93
N ALA A 206 -25.51 2.32 -12.87
CA ALA A 206 -26.20 1.83 -11.69
C ALA A 206 -25.81 0.38 -11.36
N GLU A 207 -25.71 -0.50 -12.36
CA GLU A 207 -25.34 -1.89 -12.16
C GLU A 207 -23.88 -2.04 -11.72
N TRP A 208 -22.93 -1.35 -12.36
CA TRP A 208 -21.53 -1.40 -11.93
C TRP A 208 -21.35 -0.87 -10.49
N ASN A 209 -22.04 0.23 -10.14
CA ASN A 209 -22.05 0.72 -8.76
C ASN A 209 -22.66 -0.29 -7.79
N ALA A 210 -23.74 -0.99 -8.19
CA ALA A 210 -24.35 -2.02 -7.37
C ALA A 210 -23.42 -3.22 -7.18
N ARG A 211 -22.70 -3.64 -8.22
CA ARG A 211 -21.68 -4.70 -8.15
C ARG A 211 -20.55 -4.34 -7.20
N MET A 212 -19.97 -3.14 -7.34
CA MET A 212 -18.95 -2.66 -6.41
C MET A 212 -19.47 -2.56 -4.96
N SER A 213 -20.74 -2.17 -4.76
CA SER A 213 -21.33 -2.13 -3.42
C SER A 213 -21.57 -3.52 -2.81
N ARG A 214 -21.74 -4.57 -3.62
CA ARG A 214 -21.92 -5.95 -3.16
C ARG A 214 -20.59 -6.70 -3.04
N ASP A 215 -19.55 -6.22 -3.73
CA ASP A 215 -18.22 -6.80 -3.73
C ASP A 215 -17.51 -6.58 -2.40
N THR A 216 -17.56 -7.58 -1.53
CA THR A 216 -16.84 -7.59 -0.26
C THR A 216 -15.36 -7.97 -0.41
N SER A 217 -14.93 -8.42 -1.59
CA SER A 217 -13.54 -8.79 -1.89
C SER A 217 -12.69 -7.60 -2.35
N PHE A 218 -13.34 -6.46 -2.65
CA PHE A 218 -12.73 -5.27 -3.28
C PHE A 218 -12.15 -5.50 -4.68
N THR A 219 -12.31 -6.67 -5.28
CA THR A 219 -11.73 -7.00 -6.59
C THR A 219 -12.23 -6.08 -7.71
N ILE A 220 -13.54 -5.84 -7.79
CA ILE A 220 -14.15 -4.97 -8.79
C ILE A 220 -13.69 -3.53 -8.57
N THR A 221 -13.57 -3.11 -7.31
CA THR A 221 -13.09 -1.77 -6.94
C THR A 221 -11.62 -1.58 -7.35
N MET A 222 -10.77 -2.60 -7.16
CA MET A 222 -9.37 -2.56 -7.57
C MET A 222 -9.22 -2.51 -9.09
N GLU A 223 -9.92 -3.36 -9.84
CA GLU A 223 -9.87 -3.33 -11.32
C GLU A 223 -10.48 -2.03 -11.89
N TYR A 224 -11.57 -1.52 -11.30
CA TYR A 224 -12.11 -0.21 -11.64
C TYR A 224 -11.06 0.88 -11.47
N SER A 225 -10.40 0.94 -10.30
CA SER A 225 -9.43 1.98 -9.98
C SER A 225 -8.23 1.97 -10.93
N LYS A 226 -7.77 0.78 -11.31
CA LYS A 226 -6.72 0.58 -12.32
C LYS A 226 -7.14 1.14 -13.68
N HIS A 227 -8.33 0.77 -14.17
CA HIS A 227 -8.82 1.24 -15.47
C HIS A 227 -9.11 2.74 -15.50
N PHE A 228 -9.72 3.27 -14.43
CA PHE A 228 -10.00 4.68 -14.25
C PHE A 228 -8.71 5.52 -14.26
N GLY A 229 -7.69 5.11 -13.48
CA GLY A 229 -6.40 5.79 -13.44
C GLY A 229 -5.64 5.74 -14.78
N SER A 230 -5.80 4.64 -15.53
CA SER A 230 -5.15 4.46 -16.84
C SER A 230 -5.85 5.16 -18.01
N ALA A 231 -6.99 5.84 -17.78
CA ALA A 231 -7.85 6.36 -18.85
C ALA A 231 -7.24 7.49 -19.70
N GLY A 232 -6.01 7.94 -19.40
CA GLY A 232 -5.28 8.84 -20.29
C GLY A 232 -5.72 10.30 -20.22
N VAL A 233 -6.46 10.70 -19.17
CA VAL A 233 -7.00 12.07 -19.07
C VAL A 233 -6.22 12.92 -18.07
N GLY A 234 -5.92 14.17 -18.43
CA GLY A 234 -5.09 15.09 -17.64
C GLY A 234 -3.62 15.05 -18.02
N GLN A 235 -2.85 16.07 -17.62
CA GLN A 235 -1.46 16.23 -18.06
C GLN A 235 -0.50 15.15 -17.52
N PHE A 236 -0.89 14.42 -16.48
CA PHE A 236 -0.09 13.38 -15.84
C PHE A 236 -0.63 11.96 -16.03
N ALA A 237 -1.53 11.76 -16.99
CA ALA A 237 -2.17 10.46 -17.17
C ALA A 237 -1.19 9.33 -17.50
N GLY A 238 -0.08 9.63 -18.20
CA GLY A 238 0.99 8.67 -18.47
C GLY A 238 1.66 8.17 -17.18
N ALA A 239 1.96 9.08 -16.25
CA ALA A 239 2.49 8.72 -14.94
C ALA A 239 1.46 7.90 -14.13
N SER A 240 0.17 8.29 -14.16
CA SER A 240 -0.88 7.53 -13.49
C SER A 240 -1.03 6.10 -14.04
N ALA A 241 -0.93 5.92 -15.36
CA ALA A 241 -0.96 4.61 -16.00
C ALA A 241 0.27 3.77 -15.60
N SER A 242 1.46 4.38 -15.56
CA SER A 242 2.69 3.75 -15.08
C SER A 242 2.53 3.26 -13.64
N ALA A 243 2.01 4.11 -12.75
CA ALA A 243 1.74 3.73 -11.36
C ALA A 243 0.68 2.61 -11.25
N ALA A 244 -0.40 2.68 -12.03
CA ALA A 244 -1.43 1.63 -12.06
C ALA A 244 -0.88 0.27 -12.58
N ALA A 245 0.13 0.30 -13.45
CA ALA A 245 0.86 -0.90 -13.88
C ALA A 245 1.87 -1.41 -12.83
N GLY A 246 2.04 -0.70 -11.71
CA GLY A 246 3.08 -0.98 -10.73
C GLY A 246 4.47 -0.51 -11.18
N GLU A 247 4.56 0.28 -12.25
CA GLU A 247 5.78 0.73 -12.89
C GLU A 247 6.11 2.16 -12.44
N ALA A 248 6.58 2.34 -11.21
CA ALA A 248 7.21 3.57 -10.74
C ALA A 248 8.65 3.24 -10.31
N ALA A 249 9.51 2.99 -11.29
CA ALA A 249 10.83 2.42 -11.06
C ALA A 249 11.92 3.47 -10.82
N SER A 250 11.74 4.70 -11.30
CA SER A 250 12.75 5.76 -11.25
C SER A 250 12.13 7.12 -10.91
N GLU A 251 12.81 7.88 -10.05
CA GLU A 251 12.43 9.27 -9.72
C GLU A 251 12.43 10.18 -10.95
N ALA A 252 13.27 9.88 -11.95
CA ALA A 252 13.37 10.69 -13.16
C ALA A 252 12.08 10.67 -14.01
N ASP A 253 11.25 9.65 -13.83
CA ASP A 253 9.97 9.48 -14.52
C ASP A 253 8.80 10.10 -13.73
N ALA A 254 9.08 10.78 -12.61
CA ALA A 254 8.06 11.38 -11.79
C ALA A 254 7.27 12.47 -12.56
N PRO A 255 5.94 12.56 -12.36
CA PRO A 255 5.12 13.56 -13.05
C PRO A 255 5.48 15.00 -12.68
N ILE A 256 5.98 15.21 -11.46
CA ILE A 256 6.57 16.45 -10.95
C ILE A 256 7.74 16.09 -10.05
N THR A 257 8.63 17.03 -9.74
CA THR A 257 9.75 16.76 -8.83
C THR A 257 9.29 16.48 -7.40
N LEU A 258 10.13 15.81 -6.60
CA LEU A 258 9.87 15.56 -5.18
C LEU A 258 9.64 16.87 -4.42
N GLU A 259 10.44 17.90 -4.72
CA GLU A 259 10.31 19.23 -4.12
C GLU A 259 8.94 19.84 -4.40
N ARG A 260 8.45 19.74 -5.64
CA ARG A 260 7.15 20.28 -6.02
C ARG A 260 6.00 19.49 -5.41
N TYR A 261 6.15 18.17 -5.29
CA TYR A 261 5.18 17.29 -4.64
C TYR A 261 5.01 17.66 -3.16
N VAL A 262 6.12 17.72 -2.41
CA VAL A 262 6.09 18.04 -0.99
C VAL A 262 5.62 19.48 -0.74
N GLU A 263 5.99 20.45 -1.60
CA GLU A 263 5.49 21.81 -1.50
C GLU A 263 3.96 21.88 -1.55
N ILE A 264 3.34 21.14 -2.48
CA ILE A 264 1.87 21.11 -2.63
C ILE A 264 1.21 20.45 -1.41
N GLU A 265 1.75 19.32 -0.93
CA GLU A 265 1.23 18.64 0.27
C GLU A 265 1.20 19.58 1.49
N VAL A 266 2.32 20.26 1.74
CA VAL A 266 2.41 21.20 2.87
C VAL A 266 1.52 22.43 2.64
N ALA A 267 1.44 22.96 1.41
CA ALA A 267 0.55 24.07 1.09
C ALA A 267 -0.92 23.72 1.36
N GLN A 268 -1.36 22.51 1.03
CA GLN A 268 -2.70 22.01 1.33
C GLN A 268 -2.93 21.86 2.83
N SER A 269 -1.96 21.29 3.57
CA SER A 269 -2.03 21.16 5.03
C SER A 269 -2.15 22.53 5.72
N ALA A 270 -1.29 23.49 5.35
CA ALA A 270 -1.30 24.84 5.87
C ALA A 270 -2.56 25.62 5.47
N GLY A 271 -3.04 25.46 4.24
CA GLY A 271 -4.28 26.09 3.79
C GLY A 271 -5.52 25.50 4.48
N SER A 272 -5.55 24.20 4.73
CA SER A 272 -6.65 23.53 5.43
C SER A 272 -6.80 24.04 6.86
N SER A 273 -5.71 24.31 7.58
CA SER A 273 -5.78 24.90 8.93
C SER A 273 -6.30 26.34 8.92
N GLN A 274 -6.23 27.02 7.76
CA GLN A 274 -6.76 28.35 7.51
C GLN A 274 -8.17 28.35 6.88
N GLY A 275 -8.80 27.18 6.70
CA GLY A 275 -10.11 27.04 6.07
C GLY A 275 -10.13 27.33 4.56
N LYS A 276 -8.97 27.28 3.89
CA LYS A 276 -8.86 27.46 2.43
C LYS A 276 -9.30 26.21 1.68
N ASP A 277 -9.89 26.41 0.52
CA ASP A 277 -10.33 25.34 -0.37
C ASP A 277 -9.13 24.65 -1.05
N ALA A 278 -9.07 23.33 -0.96
CA ALA A 278 -7.98 22.52 -1.51
C ALA A 278 -7.89 22.63 -3.05
N ALA A 279 -9.03 22.76 -3.75
CA ALA A 279 -9.03 22.94 -5.20
C ALA A 279 -8.50 24.34 -5.60
N GLY A 280 -8.83 25.37 -4.82
CA GLY A 280 -8.24 26.71 -4.94
C GLY A 280 -6.72 26.71 -4.77
N ILE A 281 -6.20 25.97 -3.79
CA ILE A 281 -4.75 25.81 -3.58
C ILE A 281 -4.14 25.10 -4.80
N LEU A 282 -4.64 23.94 -5.22
CA LEU A 282 -4.11 23.23 -6.39
C LEU A 282 -4.12 24.07 -7.67
N LYS A 283 -5.16 24.90 -7.86
CA LYS A 283 -5.24 25.82 -8.99
C LYS A 283 -4.09 26.82 -9.03
N SER A 284 -3.62 27.31 -7.88
CA SER A 284 -2.43 28.19 -7.82
C SER A 284 -1.15 27.48 -8.27
N PHE A 285 -1.11 26.15 -8.14
CA PHE A 285 -0.03 25.30 -8.63
C PHE A 285 -0.22 24.88 -10.11
N GLY A 286 -1.27 25.38 -10.78
CA GLY A 286 -1.59 25.01 -12.16
C GLY A 286 -2.10 23.57 -12.28
N MET A 287 -2.74 23.03 -11.25
CA MET A 287 -3.15 21.63 -11.17
C MET A 287 -4.62 21.48 -10.81
N SER A 288 -5.30 20.52 -11.41
CA SER A 288 -6.64 20.09 -11.00
C SER A 288 -6.60 19.05 -9.87
N PRO A 289 -7.68 18.87 -9.08
CA PRO A 289 -7.77 17.79 -8.09
C PRO A 289 -7.53 16.39 -8.66
N MET A 290 -7.94 16.14 -9.91
CA MET A 290 -7.70 14.87 -10.59
C MET A 290 -6.21 14.65 -10.86
N GLU A 291 -5.53 15.64 -11.44
CA GLU A 291 -4.09 15.59 -11.69
C GLU A 291 -3.30 15.43 -10.40
N TRP A 292 -3.76 16.05 -9.31
CA TRP A 292 -3.17 15.85 -7.99
C TRP A 292 -3.32 14.40 -7.49
N GLY A 293 -4.48 13.78 -7.71
CA GLY A 293 -4.67 12.35 -7.43
C GLY A 293 -3.73 11.45 -8.24
N GLN A 294 -3.47 11.78 -9.50
CA GLN A 294 -2.53 11.05 -10.37
C GLN A 294 -1.08 11.18 -9.87
N VAL A 295 -0.67 12.40 -9.55
CA VAL A 295 0.65 12.70 -8.99
C VAL A 295 0.84 11.98 -7.65
N GLY A 296 -0.12 12.08 -6.75
CA GLY A 296 -0.08 11.42 -5.44
C GLY A 296 -0.06 9.90 -5.55
N GLY A 297 -0.83 9.32 -6.48
CA GLY A 297 -0.80 7.88 -6.74
C GLY A 297 0.58 7.41 -7.21
N TRP A 298 1.23 8.16 -8.10
CA TRP A 298 2.58 7.84 -8.56
C TRP A 298 3.62 7.96 -7.44
N TRP A 299 3.62 9.07 -6.69
CA TRP A 299 4.57 9.28 -5.59
C TRP A 299 4.36 8.32 -4.43
N SER A 300 3.12 7.98 -4.11
CA SER A 300 2.80 6.98 -3.08
C SER A 300 3.39 5.61 -3.44
N LEU A 301 3.19 5.16 -4.69
CA LEU A 301 3.78 3.92 -5.16
C LEU A 301 5.31 3.98 -5.14
N TYR A 302 5.90 5.05 -5.71
CA TYR A 302 7.35 5.22 -5.76
C TYR A 302 7.97 5.21 -4.36
N MET A 303 7.41 5.96 -3.41
CA MET A 303 7.87 5.99 -2.03
C MET A 303 7.73 4.62 -1.37
N SER A 304 6.61 3.91 -1.55
CA SER A 304 6.43 2.57 -0.96
C SER A 304 7.49 1.56 -1.43
N LYS A 305 7.88 1.63 -2.71
CA LYS A 305 8.88 0.74 -3.33
C LYS A 305 10.33 1.12 -3.03
N ASN A 306 10.56 2.32 -2.51
CA ASN A 306 11.91 2.87 -2.30
C ASN A 306 12.11 3.41 -0.88
N ALA A 307 11.19 3.14 0.05
CA ALA A 307 11.19 3.70 1.40
C ALA A 307 12.46 3.33 2.18
N MET A 308 12.92 2.08 2.02
CA MET A 308 14.10 1.57 2.73
C MET A 308 15.37 1.60 1.88
N ARG A 309 15.26 1.72 0.56
CA ARG A 309 16.40 1.70 -0.37
C ARG A 309 17.40 2.81 -0.07
N ASN A 310 18.67 2.55 -0.41
CA ASN A 310 19.79 3.45 -0.08
C ASN A 310 19.76 3.92 1.38
N ASN A 311 19.43 3.02 2.32
CA ASN A 311 19.26 3.32 3.75
C ASN A 311 18.23 4.43 4.04
N GLY A 312 17.14 4.48 3.27
CA GLY A 312 16.05 5.43 3.48
C GLY A 312 16.34 6.87 3.03
N GLU A 313 17.28 7.05 2.09
CA GLU A 313 17.63 8.38 1.54
C GLU A 313 16.41 9.15 1.04
N LEU A 314 15.49 8.48 0.33
CA LEU A 314 14.27 9.09 -0.17
C LEU A 314 13.39 9.63 0.96
N HIS A 315 13.22 8.85 2.03
CA HIS A 315 12.46 9.27 3.20
C HIS A 315 13.13 10.46 3.90
N ALA A 316 14.46 10.46 4.03
CA ALA A 316 15.20 11.58 4.60
C ALA A 316 15.05 12.87 3.77
N ARG A 317 15.12 12.78 2.44
CA ARG A 317 14.88 13.91 1.52
C ARG A 317 13.46 14.43 1.66
N TYR A 318 12.47 13.54 1.68
CA TYR A 318 11.05 13.88 1.86
C TYR A 318 10.83 14.66 3.16
N THR A 319 11.31 14.13 4.29
CA THR A 319 11.18 14.78 5.62
C THR A 319 11.82 16.16 5.65
N LYS A 320 13.04 16.30 5.11
CA LYS A 320 13.74 17.59 5.05
C LYS A 320 12.97 18.63 4.23
N LEU A 321 12.41 18.22 3.09
CA LEU A 321 11.59 19.11 2.25
C LEU A 321 10.30 19.50 2.98
N HIS A 322 9.69 18.58 3.72
CA HIS A 322 8.49 18.84 4.49
C HIS A 322 8.74 19.91 5.55
N GLU A 323 9.80 19.75 6.37
CA GLU A 323 10.22 20.75 7.35
C GLU A 323 10.50 22.12 6.72
N GLN A 324 11.19 22.13 5.57
CA GLN A 324 11.51 23.36 4.84
C GLN A 324 10.24 24.09 4.39
N PHE A 325 9.28 23.39 3.80
CA PHE A 325 8.03 24.01 3.34
C PHE A 325 7.09 24.35 4.49
N GLU A 326 7.08 23.58 5.57
CA GLU A 326 6.31 23.94 6.78
C GLU A 326 6.80 25.28 7.34
N ALA A 327 8.11 25.48 7.42
CA ALA A 327 8.70 26.75 7.82
C ALA A 327 8.33 27.90 6.85
N LYS A 328 8.32 27.64 5.53
CA LYS A 328 7.88 28.61 4.52
C LYS A 328 6.42 29.03 4.73
N TYR A 329 5.51 28.09 4.92
CA TYR A 329 4.08 28.39 5.05
C TYR A 329 3.67 28.87 6.46
N ALA A 330 4.45 28.54 7.50
CA ALA A 330 4.26 29.09 8.84
C ALA A 330 4.60 30.59 8.91
N THR A 331 5.66 31.03 8.23
CA THR A 331 6.04 32.45 8.18
C THR A 331 5.09 33.28 7.33
N ALA A 332 4.56 32.70 6.23
CA ALA A 332 3.55 33.35 5.40
C ALA A 332 2.20 33.57 6.12
N SER A 333 1.87 32.76 7.13
CA SER A 333 0.65 32.90 7.93
C SER A 333 0.66 34.08 8.92
N ALA A 334 1.82 34.69 9.19
CA ALA A 334 1.98 35.66 10.27
C ALA A 334 1.75 37.12 9.85
N ASP A 335 1.82 37.47 8.56
CA ASP A 335 1.86 38.88 8.15
C ASP A 335 1.03 39.33 6.93
N ASP A 336 0.51 38.47 6.03
CA ASP A 336 -0.41 38.92 4.96
C ASP A 336 -1.02 37.76 4.15
N ASP A 337 -2.07 38.06 3.38
CA ASP A 337 -2.71 37.18 2.38
C ASP A 337 -1.66 36.39 1.57
N ILE A 338 -1.55 35.09 1.86
CA ILE A 338 -0.63 34.18 1.16
C ILE A 338 -1.00 34.15 -0.33
N SER A 339 -0.17 34.80 -1.16
CA SER A 339 -0.15 34.57 -2.60
C SER A 339 0.69 33.32 -2.87
N PHE A 340 0.05 32.34 -3.51
CA PHE A 340 0.64 31.06 -3.92
C PHE A 340 1.11 31.13 -5.37
#